data_AF-A0A7Z9R0F2-F1
#
_entry.id   AF-A0A7Z9R0F2-F1
#
_cell.length_a   1.000
_cell.length_b   1.000
_cell.length_c   1.000
_cell.angle_alpha   90.00
_cell.angle_beta   90.00
_cell.angle_gamma   90.00
#
_symmetry.space_group_name_H-M   'P 1'
#
loop_
_entity.id
_entity.type
_entity.pdbx_description
1 polymer ?
#
loop_
_entity_poly.entity_id
_entity_poly.type
_entity_poly.pdbx_seq_one_letter_code
_entity_poly.pdbx_strand_id
1 'polypeptide(L)'
;LTTLDLQYNQLTELSGLANLTGLTLLDLRINQVSEVSPLANLTNLTKLWISNNQVSEVSPLVNLTSLTWLDLNNNRISDISPLVENNGIKGRIYLNNNPLSKTTILTHIPALKARGNNVNFTYPAGWDIIDIGDAPVDSVVFEFAAESVYVNSVVNVTVKLVDTQKRLIRGETVGLAVDIGTLGPLTDNGDGSFTTKYTAAETIGTAKITAVANNGKFASTTFYVDDIRVGISAKSSQLVARSDVMTDLTIQVTDTRDNLLKGHAIKLTTDLGIVSTPIDNGDGTFTAEYTAAEKAGTATITVETDDGKSASVSITLLDVADTRIGISAAKSRLFIARNDMTDLTIRVTDTRGILVKGLIIKLTADLGAVSTLTDNGDGTFSAEYTAGEKAGTATVIVEADNGKSASVTITLFGA
;
A
#
# COMPACT_ATOMS: atom_id res chain seq x y z
N LEU A 1 -39.71 -32.91 46.90
CA LEU A 1 -39.81 -31.45 47.08
C LEU A 1 -39.68 -30.80 45.71
N THR A 2 -40.65 -29.99 45.28
CA THR A 2 -40.67 -29.39 43.92
C THR A 2 -40.48 -27.88 43.91
N THR A 3 -40.73 -27.22 45.04
CA THR A 3 -40.55 -25.79 45.25
C THR A 3 -39.82 -25.58 46.56
N LEU A 4 -38.81 -24.71 46.55
CA LEU A 4 -38.07 -24.33 47.74
C LEU A 4 -37.85 -22.82 47.74
N ASP A 5 -38.31 -22.17 48.81
CA ASP A 5 -38.13 -20.73 49.04
C ASP A 5 -37.15 -20.53 50.20
N LEU A 6 -36.03 -19.89 49.88
CA LEU A 6 -34.93 -19.57 50.79
C LEU A 6 -34.56 -18.08 50.72
N GLN A 7 -35.47 -17.22 50.25
CA GLN A 7 -35.20 -15.78 50.21
C GLN A 7 -34.94 -15.20 51.61
N TYR A 8 -34.07 -14.20 51.73
CA TYR A 8 -33.77 -13.49 52.99
C TYR A 8 -33.23 -14.36 54.14
N ASN A 9 -32.38 -15.36 53.87
CA ASN A 9 -31.84 -16.26 54.89
C ASN A 9 -30.34 -16.08 55.19
N GLN A 10 -29.70 -15.06 54.62
CA GLN A 10 -28.25 -14.81 54.78
C GLN A 10 -27.37 -16.00 54.38
N LEU A 11 -27.87 -16.85 53.46
CA LEU A 11 -27.15 -18.05 53.02
C LEU A 11 -25.86 -17.68 52.29
N THR A 12 -24.77 -18.32 52.69
CA THR A 12 -23.47 -18.24 51.99
C THR A 12 -23.18 -19.51 51.19
N GLU A 13 -23.72 -20.66 51.60
CA GLU A 13 -23.47 -21.96 51.00
C GLU A 13 -24.76 -22.69 50.61
N LEU A 14 -24.68 -23.49 49.54
CA LEU A 14 -25.81 -24.25 48.98
C LEU A 14 -25.58 -25.77 48.97
N SER A 15 -24.57 -26.26 49.69
CA SER A 15 -24.15 -27.68 49.66
C SER A 15 -25.29 -28.65 49.97
N GLY A 16 -26.20 -28.27 50.90
CA GLY A 16 -27.39 -29.06 51.23
C GLY A 16 -28.45 -29.17 50.11
N LEU A 17 -28.34 -28.39 49.03
CA LEU A 17 -29.30 -28.40 47.93
C LEU A 17 -28.94 -29.38 46.80
N ALA A 18 -27.71 -29.89 46.77
CA ALA A 18 -27.16 -30.63 45.63
C ALA A 18 -27.97 -31.88 45.21
N ASN A 19 -28.64 -32.52 46.19
CA ASN A 19 -29.40 -33.76 45.96
C ASN A 19 -30.91 -33.52 45.79
N LEU A 20 -31.38 -32.26 45.77
CA LEU A 20 -32.79 -31.92 45.61
C LEU A 20 -33.20 -31.90 44.12
N THR A 21 -32.85 -32.94 43.36
CA THR A 21 -32.98 -33.02 41.90
C THR A 21 -34.42 -32.92 41.38
N GLY A 22 -35.42 -33.09 42.26
CA GLY A 22 -36.83 -32.89 41.95
C GLY A 22 -37.32 -31.43 41.98
N LEU A 23 -36.45 -30.45 42.30
CA LEU A 23 -36.82 -29.04 42.33
C LEU A 23 -37.13 -28.49 40.93
N THR A 24 -38.23 -27.74 40.85
CA THR A 24 -38.72 -27.04 39.66
C THR A 24 -38.72 -25.52 39.83
N LEU A 25 -38.80 -25.04 41.08
CA LEU A 25 -38.64 -23.65 41.47
C LEU A 25 -37.70 -23.56 42.68
N LEU A 26 -36.69 -22.71 42.56
CA LEU A 26 -35.79 -22.35 43.66
C LEU A 26 -35.68 -20.82 43.77
N ASP A 27 -36.04 -20.29 44.94
CA ASP A 27 -35.88 -18.88 45.28
C ASP A 27 -34.75 -18.72 46.32
N LEU A 28 -33.69 -18.05 45.91
CA LEU A 28 -32.48 -17.73 46.67
C LEU A 28 -32.24 -16.21 46.73
N ARG A 29 -33.26 -15.40 46.42
CA ARG A 29 -33.09 -13.94 46.37
C ARG A 29 -32.67 -13.38 47.73
N ILE A 30 -31.82 -12.37 47.72
CA ILE A 30 -31.42 -11.60 48.91
C ILE A 30 -30.75 -12.54 49.93
N ASN A 31 -29.60 -13.07 49.52
CA ASN A 31 -28.71 -13.88 50.33
C ASN A 31 -27.25 -13.40 50.10
N GLN A 32 -26.27 -14.18 50.52
CA GLN A 32 -24.84 -13.87 50.38
C GLN A 32 -24.12 -14.97 49.58
N VAL A 33 -24.83 -15.63 48.66
CA VAL A 33 -24.31 -16.73 47.85
C VAL A 33 -23.31 -16.20 46.83
N SER A 34 -22.11 -16.75 46.81
CA SER A 34 -21.13 -16.52 45.74
C SER A 34 -20.99 -17.73 44.82
N GLU A 35 -21.13 -18.95 45.37
CA GLU A 35 -20.92 -20.21 44.66
C GLU A 35 -22.23 -20.93 44.35
N VAL A 36 -22.46 -21.22 43.08
CA VAL A 36 -23.67 -21.91 42.59
C VAL A 36 -23.40 -23.33 42.09
N SER A 37 -22.20 -23.86 42.32
CA SER A 37 -21.82 -25.23 41.93
C SER A 37 -22.77 -26.33 42.44
N PRO A 38 -23.39 -26.24 43.65
CA PRO A 38 -24.36 -27.24 44.08
C PRO A 38 -25.64 -27.30 43.23
N LEU A 39 -25.90 -26.28 42.40
CA LEU A 39 -27.09 -26.24 41.55
C LEU A 39 -26.92 -27.03 40.24
N ALA A 40 -25.71 -27.47 39.90
CA ALA A 40 -25.37 -28.01 38.57
C ALA A 40 -26.23 -29.21 38.12
N ASN A 41 -26.72 -30.01 39.08
CA ASN A 41 -27.49 -31.23 38.82
C ASN A 41 -29.02 -31.03 38.97
N LEU A 42 -29.49 -29.82 39.24
CA LEU A 42 -30.92 -29.52 39.42
C LEU A 42 -31.63 -29.29 38.07
N THR A 43 -31.46 -30.21 37.14
CA THR A 43 -31.85 -30.07 35.72
C THR A 43 -33.35 -29.91 35.46
N ASN A 44 -34.19 -30.21 36.47
CA ASN A 44 -35.63 -30.00 36.45
C ASN A 44 -36.05 -28.55 36.79
N LEU A 45 -35.10 -27.66 37.14
CA LEU A 45 -35.41 -26.27 37.44
C LEU A 45 -35.99 -25.56 36.21
N THR A 46 -37.20 -25.04 36.38
CA THR A 46 -37.88 -24.18 35.41
C THR A 46 -37.80 -22.71 35.78
N LYS A 47 -37.65 -22.41 37.08
CA LYS A 47 -37.52 -21.07 37.63
C LYS A 47 -36.41 -21.05 38.67
N LEU A 48 -35.41 -20.20 38.44
CA LEU A 48 -34.32 -19.95 39.37
C LEU A 48 -34.23 -18.45 39.63
N TRP A 49 -34.45 -18.05 40.87
CA TRP A 49 -34.34 -16.66 41.29
C TRP A 49 -33.19 -16.52 42.28
N ILE A 50 -32.11 -15.87 41.88
CA ILE A 50 -30.90 -15.69 42.70
C ILE A 50 -30.44 -14.22 42.71
N SER A 51 -31.37 -13.29 42.48
CA SER A 51 -31.08 -11.86 42.51
C SER A 51 -30.57 -11.40 43.89
N ASN A 52 -29.77 -10.33 43.93
CA ASN A 52 -29.21 -9.76 45.16
C ASN A 52 -28.36 -10.79 45.94
N ASN A 53 -27.31 -11.26 45.27
CA ASN A 53 -26.30 -12.18 45.80
C ASN A 53 -24.90 -11.71 45.37
N GLN A 54 -23.89 -12.56 45.53
CA GLN A 54 -22.49 -12.26 45.20
C GLN A 54 -21.94 -13.18 44.09
N VAL A 55 -22.81 -13.73 43.26
CA VAL A 55 -22.44 -14.68 42.20
C VAL A 55 -21.61 -13.98 41.14
N SER A 56 -20.45 -14.51 40.79
CA SER A 56 -19.62 -14.05 39.66
C SER A 56 -19.56 -15.05 38.52
N GLU A 57 -19.67 -16.34 38.84
CA GLU A 57 -19.54 -17.45 37.89
C GLU A 57 -20.87 -18.19 37.71
N VAL A 58 -21.28 -18.37 36.46
CA VAL A 58 -22.53 -19.06 36.09
C VAL A 58 -22.30 -20.36 35.32
N SER A 59 -21.06 -20.84 35.23
CA SER A 59 -20.72 -22.12 34.58
C SER A 59 -21.51 -23.33 35.12
N PRO A 60 -21.87 -23.43 36.41
CA PRO A 60 -22.72 -24.53 36.88
C PRO A 60 -24.12 -24.55 36.28
N LEU A 61 -24.60 -23.45 35.70
CA LEU A 61 -25.94 -23.36 35.12
C LEU A 61 -26.01 -23.95 33.70
N VAL A 62 -24.89 -24.39 33.10
CA VAL A 62 -24.82 -24.87 31.71
C VAL A 62 -25.75 -26.06 31.43
N ASN A 63 -25.98 -26.91 32.43
CA ASN A 63 -26.82 -28.12 32.30
C ASN A 63 -28.30 -27.90 32.67
N LEU A 64 -28.68 -26.70 33.13
CA LEU A 64 -30.05 -26.39 33.54
C LEU A 64 -30.93 -26.06 32.33
N THR A 65 -31.20 -27.08 31.52
CA THR A 65 -31.83 -26.97 30.21
C THR A 65 -33.34 -26.74 30.26
N SER A 66 -33.98 -26.87 31.42
CA SER A 66 -35.43 -26.67 31.60
C SER A 66 -35.81 -25.23 32.01
N LEU A 67 -34.83 -24.33 32.17
CA LEU A 67 -35.07 -22.99 32.69
C LEU A 67 -35.89 -22.13 31.73
N THR A 68 -36.94 -21.53 32.28
CA THR A 68 -37.79 -20.54 31.59
C THR A 68 -37.77 -19.15 32.21
N TRP A 69 -37.32 -19.08 33.46
CA TRP A 69 -37.13 -17.84 34.20
C TRP A 69 -35.85 -17.92 35.01
N LEU A 70 -34.87 -17.08 34.66
CA LEU A 70 -33.59 -16.97 35.35
C LEU A 70 -33.39 -15.52 35.79
N ASP A 71 -33.44 -15.27 37.09
CA ASP A 71 -33.20 -13.95 37.66
C ASP A 71 -31.84 -13.89 38.36
N LEU A 72 -30.88 -13.22 37.72
CA LEU A 72 -29.50 -13.01 38.15
C LEU A 72 -29.23 -11.52 38.46
N ASN A 73 -30.26 -10.68 38.60
CA ASN A 73 -30.08 -9.25 38.86
C ASN A 73 -29.24 -8.99 40.14
N ASN A 74 -28.49 -7.90 40.19
CA ASN A 74 -27.71 -7.49 41.37
C ASN A 74 -26.75 -8.59 41.85
N ASN A 75 -25.82 -8.98 40.98
CA ASN A 75 -24.74 -9.93 41.24
C ASN A 75 -23.41 -9.34 40.74
N ARG A 76 -22.35 -10.16 40.66
CA ARG A 76 -21.00 -9.77 40.22
C ARG A 76 -20.62 -10.45 38.90
N ILE A 77 -21.60 -10.74 38.05
CA ILE A 77 -21.40 -11.50 36.81
C ILE A 77 -20.79 -10.60 35.74
N SER A 78 -19.68 -11.04 35.15
CA SER A 78 -19.04 -10.35 34.02
C SER A 78 -19.12 -11.15 32.72
N ASP A 79 -19.15 -12.48 32.80
CA ASP A 79 -19.29 -13.40 31.66
C ASP A 79 -20.54 -14.26 31.78
N ILE A 80 -21.27 -14.39 30.66
CA ILE A 80 -22.43 -15.27 30.51
C ILE A 80 -22.27 -16.27 29.37
N SER A 81 -21.06 -16.48 28.85
CA SER A 81 -20.77 -17.52 27.85
C SER A 81 -21.38 -18.89 28.20
N PRO A 82 -21.44 -19.36 29.47
CA PRO A 82 -22.08 -20.64 29.78
C PRO A 82 -23.59 -20.66 29.55
N LEU A 83 -24.26 -19.51 29.60
CA LEU A 83 -25.69 -19.42 29.26
C LEU A 83 -25.93 -19.54 27.75
N VAL A 84 -24.96 -19.10 26.94
CA VAL A 84 -24.95 -19.29 25.49
C VAL A 84 -24.75 -20.77 25.16
N GLU A 85 -23.83 -21.44 25.84
CA GLU A 85 -23.59 -22.89 25.71
C GLU A 85 -24.81 -23.73 26.14
N ASN A 86 -25.58 -23.25 27.11
CA ASN A 86 -26.84 -23.88 27.49
C ASN A 86 -27.92 -23.66 26.42
N ASN A 87 -28.06 -24.63 25.51
CA ASN A 87 -29.05 -24.62 24.43
C ASN A 87 -30.50 -24.85 24.89
N GLY A 88 -30.73 -25.12 26.18
CA GLY A 88 -32.06 -25.43 26.72
C GLY A 88 -32.80 -24.24 27.31
N ILE A 89 -32.11 -23.21 27.81
CA ILE A 89 -32.76 -22.05 28.46
C ILE A 89 -33.67 -21.34 27.45
N LYS A 90 -34.97 -21.29 27.74
CA LYS A 90 -36.00 -20.69 26.88
C LYS A 90 -36.86 -19.73 27.68
N GLY A 91 -36.76 -18.43 27.43
CA GLY A 91 -37.60 -17.44 28.11
C GLY A 91 -36.81 -16.27 28.66
N ARG A 92 -37.09 -15.89 29.91
CA ARG A 92 -36.63 -14.63 30.49
C ARG A 92 -35.33 -14.79 31.27
N ILE A 93 -34.35 -13.96 30.97
CA ILE A 93 -33.06 -13.88 31.65
C ILE A 93 -32.86 -12.44 32.12
N TYR A 94 -32.65 -12.24 33.42
CA TYR A 94 -32.45 -10.91 34.01
C TYR A 94 -31.03 -10.78 34.57
N LEU A 95 -30.30 -9.76 34.12
CA LEU A 95 -28.87 -9.51 34.39
C LEU A 95 -28.61 -8.06 34.82
N ASN A 96 -29.64 -7.29 35.18
CA ASN A 96 -29.48 -5.90 35.62
C ASN A 96 -28.52 -5.80 36.80
N ASN A 97 -27.80 -4.69 36.88
CA ASN A 97 -26.84 -4.37 37.93
C ASN A 97 -25.78 -5.47 38.12
N ASN A 98 -25.21 -5.94 37.01
CA ASN A 98 -24.03 -6.80 36.99
C ASN A 98 -22.89 -6.08 36.24
N PRO A 99 -21.61 -6.32 36.62
CA PRO A 99 -20.44 -5.77 35.93
C PRO A 99 -20.17 -6.53 34.61
N LEU A 100 -21.16 -6.55 33.71
CA LEU A 100 -21.10 -7.28 32.45
C LEU A 100 -19.94 -6.78 31.58
N SER A 101 -19.13 -7.71 31.07
CA SER A 101 -18.01 -7.38 30.19
C SER A 101 -18.48 -6.89 28.81
N LYS A 102 -17.57 -6.23 28.08
CA LYS A 102 -17.83 -5.83 26.69
C LYS A 102 -18.21 -7.03 25.82
N THR A 103 -17.52 -8.15 25.95
CA THR A 103 -17.82 -9.39 25.24
C THR A 103 -19.23 -9.86 25.57
N THR A 104 -19.60 -9.94 26.85
CA THR A 104 -20.95 -10.33 27.26
C THR A 104 -22.05 -9.49 26.61
N ILE A 105 -21.89 -8.18 26.66
CA ILE A 105 -22.89 -7.24 26.13
C ILE A 105 -22.99 -7.33 24.61
N LEU A 106 -21.85 -7.43 23.91
CA LEU A 106 -21.79 -7.32 22.45
C LEU A 106 -21.89 -8.65 21.71
N THR A 107 -21.58 -9.79 22.34
CA THR A 107 -21.59 -11.10 21.67
C THR A 107 -22.58 -12.05 22.32
N HIS A 108 -22.52 -12.23 23.64
CA HIS A 108 -23.29 -13.28 24.33
C HIS A 108 -24.77 -12.92 24.46
N ILE A 109 -25.11 -11.68 24.85
CA ILE A 109 -26.51 -11.23 24.96
C ILE A 109 -27.23 -11.29 23.59
N PRO A 110 -26.65 -10.80 22.48
CA PRO A 110 -27.24 -10.96 21.15
C PRO A 110 -27.46 -12.43 20.76
N ALA A 111 -26.51 -13.32 21.05
CA ALA A 111 -26.66 -14.75 20.77
C ALA A 111 -27.87 -15.37 21.50
N LEU A 112 -28.09 -14.98 22.77
CA LEU A 112 -29.26 -15.39 23.55
C LEU A 112 -30.57 -14.80 22.98
N LYS A 113 -30.58 -13.52 22.59
CA LYS A 113 -31.76 -12.89 21.98
C LYS A 113 -32.12 -13.53 20.63
N ALA A 114 -31.13 -13.85 19.80
CA ALA A 114 -31.30 -14.45 18.48
C ALA A 114 -32.00 -15.82 18.54
N ARG A 115 -31.78 -16.60 19.62
CA ARG A 115 -32.50 -17.88 19.85
C ARG A 115 -33.84 -17.72 20.58
N GLY A 116 -34.33 -16.49 20.74
CA GLY A 116 -35.66 -16.18 21.28
C GLY A 116 -35.70 -15.94 22.79
N ASN A 117 -34.57 -15.78 23.49
CA ASN A 117 -34.59 -15.38 24.90
C ASN A 117 -34.89 -13.88 25.06
N ASN A 118 -35.70 -13.56 26.06
CA ASN A 118 -35.91 -12.19 26.49
C ASN A 118 -34.88 -11.85 27.58
N VAL A 119 -33.82 -11.14 27.19
CA VAL A 119 -32.70 -10.77 28.07
C VAL A 119 -32.81 -9.31 28.47
N ASN A 120 -32.94 -9.07 29.77
CA ASN A 120 -32.99 -7.73 30.38
C ASN A 120 -31.69 -7.49 31.17
N PHE A 121 -31.01 -6.38 30.91
CA PHE A 121 -29.74 -6.02 31.54
C PHE A 121 -29.57 -4.50 31.58
N THR A 122 -28.68 -4.02 32.45
CA THR A 122 -28.24 -2.62 32.50
C THR A 122 -26.78 -2.52 32.04
N TYR A 123 -26.43 -1.44 31.35
CA TYR A 123 -25.04 -1.16 31.01
C TYR A 123 -24.21 -0.80 32.26
N PRO A 124 -22.92 -1.20 32.31
CA PRO A 124 -21.99 -0.75 33.34
C PRO A 124 -21.83 0.78 33.35
N ALA A 125 -21.61 1.36 34.53
CA ALA A 125 -21.34 2.80 34.67
C ALA A 125 -20.11 3.24 33.84
N GLY A 126 -20.18 4.39 33.20
CA GLY A 126 -19.12 4.91 32.30
C GLY A 126 -19.24 4.47 30.84
N TRP A 127 -20.22 3.62 30.53
CA TRP A 127 -20.66 3.37 29.16
C TRP A 127 -21.72 4.42 28.80
N ASP A 128 -21.30 5.65 28.52
CA ASP A 128 -22.15 6.71 27.96
C ASP A 128 -22.54 6.34 26.52
N ILE A 129 -23.57 5.52 26.39
CA ILE A 129 -24.07 5.07 25.09
C ILE A 129 -25.57 5.26 25.07
N ILE A 130 -26.01 6.11 24.14
CA ILE A 130 -27.40 6.23 23.71
C ILE A 130 -27.76 4.88 23.10
N ASP A 131 -28.64 4.17 23.78
CA ASP A 131 -29.43 3.09 23.22
C ASP A 131 -30.14 3.63 21.97
N ILE A 132 -29.73 3.18 20.79
CA ILE A 132 -30.61 3.23 19.64
C ILE A 132 -30.71 1.83 19.08
N GLY A 133 -31.38 0.99 19.87
CA GLY A 133 -32.20 -0.09 19.34
C GLY A 133 -33.43 0.36 18.53
N ASP A 134 -33.65 1.68 18.34
CA ASP A 134 -34.83 2.22 17.61
C ASP A 134 -34.54 3.30 16.54
N ALA A 135 -33.31 3.83 16.37
CA ALA A 135 -33.06 4.79 15.29
C ALA A 135 -32.72 4.05 13.99
N PRO A 136 -33.50 4.27 12.91
CA PRO A 136 -33.22 3.64 11.63
C PRO A 136 -31.87 4.14 11.08
N VAL A 137 -31.15 3.27 10.36
CA VAL A 137 -29.98 3.69 9.57
C VAL A 137 -30.41 4.79 8.60
N ASP A 138 -29.83 5.98 8.79
CA ASP A 138 -30.08 7.12 7.92
C ASP A 138 -29.14 7.07 6.70
N SER A 139 -27.85 6.82 6.95
CA SER A 139 -26.82 6.77 5.92
C SER A 139 -25.71 5.75 6.21
N VAL A 140 -25.08 5.30 5.12
CA VAL A 140 -23.86 4.48 5.13
C VAL A 140 -22.68 5.39 4.77
N VAL A 141 -21.57 5.30 5.49
CA VAL A 141 -20.41 6.18 5.31
C VAL A 141 -19.14 5.35 5.15
N PHE A 142 -18.35 5.65 4.11
CA PHE A 142 -17.02 5.06 3.95
C PHE A 142 -15.98 5.90 4.68
N GLU A 143 -15.06 5.22 5.37
CA GLU A 143 -13.82 5.79 5.87
C GLU A 143 -12.67 5.12 5.12
N PHE A 144 -12.54 5.52 3.85
CA PHE A 144 -11.52 5.06 2.92
C PHE A 144 -10.94 6.27 2.20
N ALA A 145 -9.65 6.53 2.40
CA ALA A 145 -9.02 7.80 1.99
C ALA A 145 -8.04 7.65 0.80
N ALA A 146 -7.84 6.44 0.27
CA ALA A 146 -6.90 6.25 -0.81
C ALA A 146 -7.51 6.70 -2.16
N GLU A 147 -6.90 7.69 -2.80
CA GLU A 147 -7.25 8.10 -4.16
C GLU A 147 -6.81 7.06 -5.20
N SER A 148 -5.71 6.34 -4.92
CA SER A 148 -5.20 5.26 -5.75
C SER A 148 -4.71 4.09 -4.90
N VAL A 149 -4.88 2.87 -5.41
CA VAL A 149 -4.37 1.62 -4.82
C VAL A 149 -3.63 0.85 -5.90
N TYR A 150 -2.41 0.41 -5.61
CA TYR A 150 -1.59 -0.26 -6.62
C TYR A 150 -1.92 -1.74 -6.74
N VAL A 151 -1.78 -2.30 -7.94
CA VAL A 151 -1.95 -3.74 -8.23
C VAL A 151 -1.25 -4.60 -7.17
N ASN A 152 -1.89 -5.69 -6.75
CA ASN A 152 -1.41 -6.63 -5.73
C ASN A 152 -1.26 -6.05 -4.30
N SER A 153 -1.58 -4.78 -4.08
CA SER A 153 -1.61 -4.20 -2.74
C SER A 153 -2.87 -4.60 -1.98
N VAL A 154 -2.77 -4.60 -0.66
CA VAL A 154 -3.90 -4.85 0.25
C VAL A 154 -4.09 -3.65 1.17
N VAL A 155 -5.30 -3.09 1.19
CA VAL A 155 -5.66 -1.93 2.01
C VAL A 155 -6.89 -2.21 2.86
N ASN A 156 -7.01 -1.54 4.00
CA ASN A 156 -8.19 -1.68 4.86
C ASN A 156 -9.31 -0.75 4.39
N VAL A 157 -10.53 -1.27 4.38
CA VAL A 157 -11.76 -0.53 4.09
C VAL A 157 -12.64 -0.56 5.32
N THR A 158 -13.06 0.62 5.77
CA THR A 158 -13.98 0.77 6.89
C THR A 158 -15.28 1.39 6.41
N VAL A 159 -16.41 0.84 6.87
CA VAL A 159 -17.76 1.36 6.62
C VAL A 159 -18.46 1.58 7.95
N LYS A 160 -19.21 2.67 8.06
CA LYS A 160 -19.95 3.07 9.27
C LYS A 160 -21.42 3.24 8.92
N LEU A 161 -22.30 2.70 9.77
CA LEU A 161 -23.74 2.96 9.71
C LEU A 161 -24.05 4.09 10.69
N VAL A 162 -24.73 5.15 10.23
CA VAL A 162 -25.00 6.32 11.06
C VAL A 162 -26.44 6.80 10.98
N ASP A 163 -26.88 7.44 12.07
CA ASP A 163 -28.17 8.12 12.16
C ASP A 163 -28.12 9.55 11.60
N THR A 164 -29.25 10.26 11.69
CA THR A 164 -29.38 11.66 11.25
C THR A 164 -28.45 12.63 11.96
N GLN A 165 -27.95 12.28 13.15
CA GLN A 165 -26.99 13.06 13.93
C GLN A 165 -25.53 12.58 13.75
N LYS A 166 -25.28 11.70 12.76
CA LYS A 166 -23.96 11.10 12.47
C LYS A 166 -23.40 10.22 13.59
N ARG A 167 -24.25 9.71 14.48
CA ARG A 167 -23.86 8.74 15.52
C ARG A 167 -23.90 7.33 14.95
N LEU A 168 -23.00 6.46 15.41
CA LEU A 168 -22.93 5.07 14.93
C LEU A 168 -24.15 4.26 15.38
N ILE A 169 -24.64 3.39 14.49
CA ILE A 169 -25.78 2.50 14.73
C ILE A 169 -25.28 1.05 14.80
N ARG A 170 -25.64 0.33 15.88
CA ARG A 170 -25.18 -1.03 16.18
C ARG A 170 -26.24 -2.08 15.90
N GLY A 171 -25.83 -3.34 15.77
CA GLY A 171 -26.74 -4.48 15.65
C GLY A 171 -27.39 -4.65 14.27
N GLU A 172 -27.06 -3.78 13.33
CA GLU A 172 -27.42 -3.89 11.92
C GLU A 172 -26.37 -4.68 11.14
N THR A 173 -26.71 -5.14 9.94
CA THR A 173 -25.73 -5.76 9.03
C THR A 173 -25.56 -4.94 7.75
N VAL A 174 -24.38 -5.04 7.15
CA VAL A 174 -24.03 -4.39 5.89
C VAL A 174 -23.43 -5.41 4.93
N GLY A 175 -23.89 -5.39 3.68
CA GLY A 175 -23.26 -6.11 2.59
C GLY A 175 -22.30 -5.19 1.84
N LEU A 176 -21.15 -5.72 1.40
CA LEU A 176 -20.21 -5.03 0.54
C LEU A 176 -20.06 -5.75 -0.79
N ALA A 177 -19.94 -4.97 -1.86
CA ALA A 177 -19.59 -5.44 -3.19
C ALA A 177 -18.54 -4.53 -3.82
N VAL A 178 -17.67 -5.10 -4.65
CA VAL A 178 -16.68 -4.36 -5.44
C VAL A 178 -16.72 -4.86 -6.88
N ASP A 179 -16.51 -3.95 -7.83
CA ASP A 179 -16.50 -4.25 -9.26
C ASP A 179 -15.11 -4.67 -9.80
N ILE A 180 -14.03 -4.11 -9.26
CA ILE A 180 -12.64 -4.44 -9.59
C ILE A 180 -11.90 -4.80 -8.30
N GLY A 181 -11.18 -5.93 -8.28
CA GLY A 181 -10.50 -6.44 -7.09
C GLY A 181 -11.36 -7.39 -6.28
N THR A 182 -10.92 -7.69 -5.06
CA THR A 182 -11.65 -8.58 -4.14
C THR A 182 -11.72 -7.99 -2.75
N LEU A 183 -12.78 -8.35 -2.02
CA LEU A 183 -12.94 -8.02 -0.61
C LEU A 183 -12.75 -9.28 0.22
N GLY A 184 -11.99 -9.15 1.31
CA GLY A 184 -11.84 -10.17 2.33
C GLY A 184 -13.11 -10.32 3.19
N PRO A 185 -13.05 -11.20 4.21
CA PRO A 185 -14.17 -11.37 5.14
C PRO A 185 -14.47 -10.05 5.85
N LEU A 186 -15.76 -9.73 5.95
CA LEU A 186 -16.24 -8.54 6.65
C LEU A 186 -16.31 -8.80 8.14
N THR A 187 -15.71 -7.91 8.93
CA THR A 187 -15.72 -7.95 10.40
C THR A 187 -16.64 -6.84 10.92
N ASP A 188 -17.64 -7.21 11.72
CA ASP A 188 -18.42 -6.26 12.52
C ASP A 188 -17.64 -5.92 13.80
N ASN A 189 -17.35 -4.64 14.02
CA ASN A 189 -16.61 -4.18 15.19
C ASN A 189 -17.50 -4.02 16.45
N GLY A 190 -18.82 -4.24 16.31
CA GLY A 190 -19.80 -4.19 17.39
C GLY A 190 -20.15 -2.76 17.84
N ASP A 191 -19.62 -1.75 17.16
CA ASP A 191 -19.87 -0.33 17.45
C ASP A 191 -20.67 0.39 16.36
N GLY A 192 -21.04 -0.31 15.28
CA GLY A 192 -21.70 0.23 14.08
C GLY A 192 -20.76 0.49 12.91
N SER A 193 -19.47 0.15 13.09
CA SER A 193 -18.48 0.11 12.02
C SER A 193 -18.13 -1.32 11.61
N PHE A 194 -17.76 -1.48 10.35
CA PHE A 194 -17.41 -2.75 9.72
C PHE A 194 -16.10 -2.58 8.97
N THR A 195 -15.22 -3.57 9.08
CA THR A 195 -13.90 -3.55 8.44
C THR A 195 -13.70 -4.76 7.54
N THR A 196 -13.08 -4.54 6.38
CA THR A 196 -12.61 -5.60 5.49
C THR A 196 -11.28 -5.20 4.84
N LYS A 197 -10.60 -6.16 4.24
CA LYS A 197 -9.42 -5.93 3.40
C LYS A 197 -9.86 -5.89 1.94
N TYR A 198 -9.45 -4.86 1.23
CA TYR A 198 -9.54 -4.81 -0.22
C TYR A 198 -8.19 -5.23 -0.82
N THR A 199 -8.23 -6.17 -1.77
CA THR A 199 -7.06 -6.60 -2.56
C THR A 199 -7.24 -6.12 -4.00
N ALA A 200 -6.30 -5.31 -4.47
CA ALA A 200 -6.33 -4.77 -5.82
C ALA A 200 -6.11 -5.87 -6.87
N ALA A 201 -6.95 -5.88 -7.92
CA ALA A 201 -6.75 -6.74 -9.07
C ALA A 201 -5.60 -6.27 -9.96
N GLU A 202 -5.19 -7.12 -10.91
CA GLU A 202 -4.28 -6.74 -12.00
C GLU A 202 -4.94 -5.82 -13.04
N THR A 203 -6.28 -5.70 -13.01
CA THR A 203 -7.02 -4.81 -13.91
C THR A 203 -6.94 -3.37 -13.41
N ILE A 204 -6.27 -2.51 -14.18
CA ILE A 204 -6.16 -1.06 -13.95
C ILE A 204 -7.50 -0.39 -14.30
N GLY A 205 -7.91 0.58 -13.49
CA GLY A 205 -9.12 1.39 -13.75
C GLY A 205 -9.79 1.89 -12.48
N THR A 206 -10.93 2.56 -12.64
CA THR A 206 -11.72 3.05 -11.51
C THR A 206 -12.48 1.89 -10.85
N ALA A 207 -12.10 1.55 -9.63
CA ALA A 207 -12.83 0.63 -8.78
C ALA A 207 -13.90 1.36 -7.97
N LYS A 208 -15.02 0.68 -7.71
CA LYS A 208 -16.14 1.15 -6.91
C LYS A 208 -16.51 0.11 -5.88
N ILE A 209 -16.42 0.49 -4.60
CA ILE A 209 -16.98 -0.31 -3.51
C ILE A 209 -18.36 0.24 -3.17
N THR A 210 -19.35 -0.65 -3.10
CA THR A 210 -20.73 -0.33 -2.71
C THR A 210 -21.06 -1.04 -1.40
N ALA A 211 -21.62 -0.30 -0.45
CA ALA A 211 -22.10 -0.81 0.82
C ALA A 211 -23.61 -0.66 0.90
N VAL A 212 -24.31 -1.72 1.32
CA VAL A 212 -25.77 -1.75 1.43
C VAL A 212 -26.16 -2.26 2.82
N ALA A 213 -26.85 -1.43 3.60
CA ALA A 213 -27.44 -1.81 4.88
C ALA A 213 -28.75 -2.58 4.68
N ASN A 214 -29.16 -3.35 5.70
CA ASN A 214 -30.38 -4.17 5.66
C ASN A 214 -31.66 -3.41 5.29
N ASN A 215 -31.75 -2.14 5.70
CA ASN A 215 -32.90 -1.29 5.38
C ASN A 215 -32.85 -0.70 3.96
N GLY A 216 -31.92 -1.15 3.11
CA GLY A 216 -31.77 -0.74 1.73
C GLY A 216 -30.99 0.57 1.53
N LYS A 217 -30.57 1.25 2.61
CA LYS A 217 -29.67 2.39 2.48
C LYS A 217 -28.32 1.93 1.95
N PHE A 218 -27.75 2.70 1.05
CA PHE A 218 -26.47 2.36 0.44
C PHE A 218 -25.58 3.59 0.29
N ALA A 219 -24.29 3.33 0.16
CA ALA A 219 -23.30 4.30 -0.25
C ALA A 219 -22.30 3.62 -1.18
N SER A 220 -21.54 4.43 -1.92
CA SER A 220 -20.41 3.93 -2.69
C SER A 220 -19.24 4.89 -2.61
N THR A 221 -18.03 4.35 -2.68
CA THR A 221 -16.80 5.12 -2.87
C THR A 221 -16.06 4.60 -4.09
N THR A 222 -15.31 5.47 -4.76
CA THR A 222 -14.51 5.15 -5.95
C THR A 222 -13.07 5.56 -5.75
N PHE A 223 -12.16 4.77 -6.28
CA PHE A 223 -10.71 5.04 -6.29
C PHE A 223 -10.09 4.40 -7.53
N TYR A 224 -8.85 4.77 -7.85
CA TYR A 224 -8.18 4.23 -9.02
C TYR A 224 -7.30 3.03 -8.64
N VAL A 225 -7.49 1.90 -9.30
CA VAL A 225 -6.51 0.81 -9.29
C VAL A 225 -5.45 1.15 -10.33
N ASP A 226 -4.23 1.40 -9.88
CA ASP A 226 -3.09 1.80 -10.71
C ASP A 226 -1.99 0.76 -10.64
N ASP A 227 -0.99 0.86 -11.51
CA ASP A 227 0.20 0.02 -11.46
C ASP A 227 1.47 0.86 -11.46
N ILE A 228 2.53 0.31 -10.87
CA ILE A 228 3.85 0.94 -10.84
C ILE A 228 4.62 0.51 -12.08
N ARG A 229 5.29 1.48 -12.71
CA ARG A 229 6.18 1.30 -13.85
C ARG A 229 7.55 1.84 -13.51
N VAL A 230 8.57 1.23 -14.09
CA VAL A 230 9.94 1.75 -14.05
C VAL A 230 10.46 1.85 -15.48
N GLY A 231 11.13 2.95 -15.78
CA GLY A 231 11.82 3.19 -17.05
C GLY A 231 13.28 3.53 -16.80
N ILE A 232 14.16 3.10 -17.70
CA ILE A 232 15.59 3.44 -17.70
C ILE A 232 16.01 3.88 -19.10
N SER A 233 16.86 4.90 -19.16
CA SER A 233 17.45 5.43 -20.39
C SER A 233 18.92 5.76 -20.18
N ALA A 234 19.70 5.70 -21.25
CA ALA A 234 21.10 6.09 -21.26
C ALA A 234 21.29 7.30 -22.17
N LYS A 235 22.11 8.27 -21.74
CA LYS A 235 22.42 9.46 -22.55
C LYS A 235 23.10 9.10 -23.87
N SER A 236 23.99 8.10 -23.85
CA SER A 236 24.63 7.53 -25.03
C SER A 236 24.27 6.06 -25.18
N SER A 237 23.78 5.68 -26.37
CA SER A 237 23.45 4.29 -26.70
C SER A 237 24.62 3.49 -27.27
N GLN A 238 25.72 4.17 -27.63
CA GLN A 238 26.97 3.54 -28.07
C GLN A 238 28.19 4.21 -27.45
N LEU A 239 29.10 3.38 -26.93
CA LEU A 239 30.36 3.78 -26.31
C LEU A 239 31.52 3.03 -26.96
N VAL A 240 32.69 3.64 -26.94
CA VAL A 240 33.95 2.91 -27.14
C VAL A 240 34.18 1.96 -25.95
N ALA A 241 34.57 0.72 -26.22
CA ALA A 241 34.86 -0.31 -25.21
C ALA A 241 36.16 0.01 -24.44
N ARG A 242 36.09 0.94 -23.49
CA ARG A 242 37.23 1.42 -22.68
C ARG A 242 36.78 1.77 -21.27
N SER A 243 37.57 1.42 -20.26
CA SER A 243 37.21 1.46 -18.83
C SER A 243 37.11 2.86 -18.22
N ASP A 244 37.51 3.91 -18.95
CA ASP A 244 37.35 5.33 -18.61
C ASP A 244 36.15 5.99 -19.29
N VAL A 245 35.47 5.29 -20.22
CA VAL A 245 34.35 5.84 -20.97
C VAL A 245 33.05 5.59 -20.22
N MET A 246 32.30 6.65 -19.96
CA MET A 246 31.09 6.61 -19.13
C MET A 246 29.89 7.26 -19.81
N THR A 247 28.68 6.89 -19.42
CA THR A 247 27.45 7.60 -19.77
C THR A 247 26.50 7.70 -18.60
N ASP A 248 25.78 8.82 -18.54
CA ASP A 248 24.72 9.02 -17.57
C ASP A 248 23.53 8.09 -17.90
N LEU A 249 22.95 7.55 -16.84
CA LEU A 249 21.69 6.83 -16.84
C LEU A 249 20.63 7.67 -16.13
N THR A 250 19.43 7.69 -16.68
CA THR A 250 18.25 8.30 -16.06
C THR A 250 17.17 7.25 -15.89
N ILE A 251 16.66 7.13 -14.68
CA ILE A 251 15.61 6.20 -14.28
C ILE A 251 14.41 7.00 -13.79
N GLN A 252 13.21 6.52 -14.09
CA GLN A 252 11.96 7.10 -13.59
C GLN A 252 11.04 6.00 -13.09
N VAL A 253 10.50 6.16 -11.88
CA VAL A 253 9.42 5.33 -11.34
C VAL A 253 8.13 6.13 -11.48
N THR A 254 7.16 5.56 -12.17
CA THR A 254 5.91 6.24 -12.55
C THR A 254 4.69 5.36 -12.29
N ASP A 255 3.51 5.97 -12.24
CA ASP A 255 2.25 5.25 -12.35
C ASP A 255 1.88 4.99 -13.84
N THR A 256 0.72 4.39 -14.11
CA THR A 256 0.29 4.13 -15.50
C THR A 256 -0.11 5.39 -16.28
N ARG A 257 -0.13 6.55 -15.61
CA ARG A 257 -0.46 7.89 -16.14
C ARG A 257 0.79 8.77 -16.26
N ASP A 258 1.97 8.18 -16.13
CA ASP A 258 3.29 8.83 -16.21
C ASP A 258 3.56 9.86 -15.09
N ASN A 259 2.83 9.81 -13.97
CA ASN A 259 3.14 10.62 -12.80
C ASN A 259 4.30 9.99 -12.02
N LEU A 260 5.27 10.80 -11.62
CA LEU A 260 6.44 10.32 -10.86
C LEU A 260 6.07 9.88 -9.43
N LEU A 261 6.65 8.77 -9.00
CA LEU A 261 6.37 8.13 -7.71
C LEU A 261 7.59 8.14 -6.79
N LYS A 262 7.56 9.00 -5.76
CA LYS A 262 8.59 9.09 -4.72
C LYS A 262 8.58 7.89 -3.76
N GLY A 263 9.72 7.64 -3.12
CA GLY A 263 9.83 6.72 -1.98
C GLY A 263 10.06 5.24 -2.32
N HIS A 264 10.22 4.91 -3.60
CA HIS A 264 10.58 3.56 -4.05
C HIS A 264 12.11 3.39 -3.99
N ALA A 265 12.57 2.19 -3.63
CA ALA A 265 13.98 1.84 -3.78
C ALA A 265 14.22 1.14 -5.11
N ILE A 266 15.40 1.36 -5.71
CA ILE A 266 15.80 0.69 -6.95
C ILE A 266 17.15 0.00 -6.81
N LYS A 267 17.36 -1.02 -7.63
CA LYS A 267 18.62 -1.72 -7.80
C LYS A 267 18.99 -1.75 -9.28
N LEU A 268 20.25 -1.42 -9.57
CA LEU A 268 20.83 -1.53 -10.91
C LEU A 268 21.75 -2.74 -10.99
N THR A 269 21.70 -3.42 -12.14
CA THR A 269 22.60 -4.52 -12.48
C THR A 269 23.00 -4.41 -13.95
N THR A 270 24.16 -4.96 -14.31
CA THR A 270 24.62 -5.05 -15.69
C THR A 270 25.30 -6.38 -15.95
N ASP A 271 25.17 -6.92 -17.16
CA ASP A 271 25.87 -8.12 -17.62
C ASP A 271 27.30 -7.82 -18.11
N LEU A 272 27.59 -6.56 -18.45
CA LEU A 272 28.87 -6.10 -18.97
C LEU A 272 29.16 -4.65 -18.54
N GLY A 273 30.39 -4.38 -18.11
CA GLY A 273 30.80 -3.07 -17.59
C GLY A 273 30.46 -2.93 -16.11
N ILE A 274 30.37 -1.68 -15.63
CA ILE A 274 30.08 -1.36 -14.23
C ILE A 274 28.97 -0.31 -14.20
N VAL A 275 28.03 -0.45 -13.28
CA VAL A 275 27.01 0.56 -12.99
C VAL A 275 27.21 1.09 -11.57
N SER A 276 27.14 2.40 -11.41
CA SER A 276 27.26 3.04 -10.11
C SER A 276 26.06 2.75 -9.22
N THR A 277 26.19 3.04 -7.92
CA THR A 277 25.02 3.13 -7.04
C THR A 277 24.08 4.22 -7.56
N PRO A 278 22.76 3.96 -7.67
CA PRO A 278 21.79 4.96 -8.07
C PRO A 278 21.64 6.06 -7.00
N ILE A 279 21.49 7.29 -7.46
CA ILE A 279 21.22 8.48 -6.64
C ILE A 279 19.74 8.82 -6.81
N ASP A 280 18.99 8.84 -5.70
CA ASP A 280 17.59 9.27 -5.65
C ASP A 280 17.51 10.81 -5.63
N ASN A 281 16.76 11.39 -6.57
CA ASN A 281 16.54 12.83 -6.64
C ASN A 281 15.37 13.31 -5.75
N GLY A 282 14.65 12.38 -5.10
CA GLY A 282 13.55 12.67 -4.17
C GLY A 282 12.21 12.95 -4.83
N ASP A 283 12.13 12.90 -6.16
CA ASP A 283 10.94 13.20 -6.95
C ASP A 283 10.40 11.98 -7.72
N GLY A 284 10.97 10.79 -7.53
CA GLY A 284 10.66 9.58 -8.31
C GLY A 284 11.61 9.34 -9.50
N THR A 285 12.60 10.22 -9.69
CA THR A 285 13.69 10.03 -10.65
C THR A 285 14.98 9.63 -9.95
N PHE A 286 15.82 8.88 -10.66
CA PHE A 286 17.15 8.50 -10.21
C PHE A 286 18.18 8.76 -11.30
N THR A 287 19.39 9.07 -10.88
CA THR A 287 20.55 9.17 -11.76
C THR A 287 21.60 8.14 -11.36
N ALA A 288 22.27 7.57 -12.36
CA ALA A 288 23.42 6.69 -12.15
C ALA A 288 24.41 6.89 -13.30
N GLU A 289 25.60 6.33 -13.17
CA GLU A 289 26.61 6.32 -14.22
C GLU A 289 26.90 4.88 -14.63
N TYR A 290 27.02 4.67 -15.94
CA TYR A 290 27.50 3.43 -16.51
C TYR A 290 28.92 3.61 -17.05
N THR A 291 29.84 2.76 -16.62
CA THR A 291 31.23 2.69 -17.11
C THR A 291 31.38 1.50 -18.06
N ALA A 292 31.87 1.76 -19.27
CA ALA A 292 32.05 0.75 -20.30
C ALA A 292 33.09 -0.31 -19.90
N ALA A 293 32.88 -1.54 -20.36
CA ALA A 293 33.91 -2.58 -20.30
C ALA A 293 34.94 -2.38 -21.42
N GLU A 294 36.14 -2.93 -21.22
CA GLU A 294 37.18 -2.99 -22.27
C GLU A 294 36.84 -3.99 -23.39
N LYS A 295 35.87 -4.89 -23.14
CA LYS A 295 35.40 -5.87 -24.10
C LYS A 295 34.25 -5.27 -24.93
N ALA A 296 34.41 -5.27 -26.25
CA ALA A 296 33.33 -4.94 -27.18
C ALA A 296 32.16 -5.94 -27.07
N GLY A 297 30.93 -5.46 -27.27
CA GLY A 297 29.71 -6.24 -27.11
C GLY A 297 28.49 -5.38 -26.82
N THR A 298 27.41 -6.00 -26.37
CA THR A 298 26.22 -5.30 -25.90
C THR A 298 26.12 -5.46 -24.39
N ALA A 299 26.05 -4.35 -23.67
CA ALA A 299 25.76 -4.32 -22.25
C ALA A 299 24.27 -4.10 -22.03
N THR A 300 23.65 -4.90 -21.16
CA THR A 300 22.25 -4.78 -20.74
C THR A 300 22.23 -4.30 -19.30
N ILE A 301 21.76 -3.09 -19.08
CA ILE A 301 21.57 -2.51 -17.75
C ILE A 301 20.13 -2.72 -17.37
N THR A 302 19.89 -3.40 -16.25
CA THR A 302 18.56 -3.70 -15.72
C THR A 302 18.33 -2.92 -14.43
N VAL A 303 17.20 -2.24 -14.35
CA VAL A 303 16.67 -1.66 -13.12
C VAL A 303 15.56 -2.56 -12.58
N GLU A 304 15.55 -2.74 -11.26
CA GLU A 304 14.49 -3.43 -10.52
C GLU A 304 14.08 -2.57 -9.31
N THR A 305 12.79 -2.39 -9.10
CA THR A 305 12.22 -1.71 -7.93
C THR A 305 11.98 -2.68 -6.77
N ASP A 306 11.73 -2.16 -5.57
CA ASP A 306 11.43 -2.93 -4.36
C ASP A 306 10.11 -3.73 -4.42
N ASP A 307 9.18 -3.34 -5.29
CA ASP A 307 7.96 -4.08 -5.61
C ASP A 307 8.11 -5.05 -6.80
N GLY A 308 9.34 -5.22 -7.31
CA GLY A 308 9.70 -6.22 -8.33
C GLY A 308 9.40 -5.82 -9.77
N LYS A 309 9.06 -4.54 -10.05
CA LYS A 309 8.99 -4.04 -11.42
C LYS A 309 10.39 -3.90 -12.00
N SER A 310 10.53 -4.18 -13.29
CA SER A 310 11.83 -4.11 -13.95
C SER A 310 11.76 -3.54 -15.35
N ALA A 311 12.86 -2.91 -15.76
CA ALA A 311 13.09 -2.44 -17.12
C ALA A 311 14.57 -2.54 -17.45
N SER A 312 14.91 -2.48 -18.73
CA SER A 312 16.29 -2.53 -19.17
C SER A 312 16.56 -1.59 -20.33
N VAL A 313 17.83 -1.19 -20.44
CA VAL A 313 18.38 -0.45 -21.57
C VAL A 313 19.66 -1.15 -22.04
N SER A 314 19.90 -1.16 -23.34
CA SER A 314 21.12 -1.72 -23.93
C SER A 314 22.06 -0.62 -24.41
N ILE A 315 23.35 -0.78 -24.13
CA ILE A 315 24.44 0.07 -24.63
C ILE A 315 25.35 -0.80 -25.49
N THR A 316 25.66 -0.34 -26.71
CA THR A 316 26.64 -1.02 -27.57
C THR A 316 28.05 -0.54 -27.26
N LEU A 317 28.94 -1.46 -26.90
CA LEU A 317 30.37 -1.21 -26.73
C LEU A 317 31.10 -1.59 -28.02
N LEU A 318 31.68 -0.61 -28.69
CA LEU A 318 32.37 -0.79 -29.96
C LEU A 318 33.88 -0.90 -29.75
N ASP A 319 34.52 -1.72 -30.59
CA ASP A 319 35.96 -1.66 -30.71
C ASP A 319 36.36 -0.28 -31.22
N VAL A 320 37.41 0.27 -30.63
CA VAL A 320 38.04 1.53 -31.01
C VAL A 320 38.32 1.56 -32.53
N ALA A 321 38.69 0.42 -33.11
CA ALA A 321 39.00 0.26 -34.53
C ALA A 321 37.77 0.40 -35.46
N ASP A 322 36.54 0.29 -34.96
CA ASP A 322 35.31 0.30 -35.78
C ASP A 322 34.66 1.69 -35.88
N THR A 323 35.25 2.68 -35.22
CA THR A 323 34.76 4.08 -35.23
C THR A 323 35.13 4.83 -36.52
N ARG A 324 34.45 5.93 -36.81
CA ARG A 324 34.70 6.84 -37.95
C ARG A 324 34.62 8.26 -37.44
N ILE A 325 35.42 9.15 -38.01
CA ILE A 325 35.45 10.56 -37.62
C ILE A 325 35.11 11.38 -38.84
N GLY A 326 34.20 12.33 -38.67
CA GLY A 326 33.89 13.36 -39.66
C GLY A 326 33.99 14.74 -39.04
N ILE A 327 34.37 15.73 -39.85
CA ILE A 327 34.36 17.14 -39.50
C ILE A 327 33.65 17.93 -40.60
N SER A 328 32.85 18.92 -40.20
CA SER A 328 32.16 19.84 -41.11
C SER A 328 32.23 21.26 -40.56
N ALA A 329 32.30 22.25 -41.46
CA ALA A 329 32.20 23.67 -41.12
C ALA A 329 30.83 24.20 -41.57
N ALA A 330 30.18 25.01 -40.74
CA ALA A 330 28.91 25.66 -41.08
C ALA A 330 29.04 26.59 -42.32
N LYS A 331 30.21 27.21 -42.49
CA LYS A 331 30.59 28.02 -43.65
C LYS A 331 31.96 27.58 -44.14
N SER A 332 32.09 27.34 -45.44
CA SER A 332 33.37 27.01 -46.09
C SER A 332 34.04 28.21 -46.77
N ARG A 333 33.47 29.41 -46.65
CA ARG A 333 33.99 30.65 -47.24
C ARG A 333 33.92 31.79 -46.22
N LEU A 334 35.08 32.35 -45.86
CA LEU A 334 35.21 33.40 -44.86
C LEU A 334 36.03 34.57 -45.41
N PHE A 335 35.73 35.79 -44.97
CA PHE A 335 36.47 36.99 -45.32
C PHE A 335 37.34 37.46 -44.16
N ILE A 336 38.64 37.57 -44.40
CA ILE A 336 39.63 37.96 -43.38
C ILE A 336 39.35 39.36 -42.84
N ALA A 337 39.03 40.31 -43.73
CA ALA A 337 38.78 41.71 -43.35
C ALA A 337 37.57 41.90 -42.42
N ARG A 338 36.70 40.89 -42.29
CA ARG A 338 35.52 40.89 -41.42
C ARG A 338 35.73 40.13 -40.11
N ASN A 339 36.90 39.51 -39.93
CA ASN A 339 37.16 38.53 -38.87
C ASN A 339 36.08 37.44 -38.83
N ASP A 340 35.70 36.95 -40.00
CA ASP A 340 34.63 35.95 -40.13
C ASP A 340 34.98 34.66 -39.36
N MET A 341 33.94 34.06 -38.77
CA MET A 341 34.03 32.80 -38.02
C MET A 341 33.04 31.76 -38.57
N THR A 342 33.34 30.49 -38.31
CA THR A 342 32.42 29.38 -38.59
C THR A 342 32.46 28.35 -37.47
N ASP A 343 31.28 27.83 -37.15
CA ASP A 343 31.19 26.65 -36.29
C ASP A 343 31.74 25.43 -37.01
N LEU A 344 32.47 24.62 -36.27
CA LEU A 344 32.95 23.30 -36.62
C LEU A 344 32.14 22.26 -35.84
N THR A 345 31.62 21.27 -36.55
CA THR A 345 30.97 20.11 -35.96
C THR A 345 31.77 18.87 -36.30
N ILE A 346 32.14 18.13 -35.26
CA ILE A 346 32.83 16.85 -35.36
C ILE A 346 31.87 15.76 -34.91
N ARG A 347 31.84 14.65 -35.65
CA ARG A 347 31.02 13.49 -35.32
C ARG A 347 31.88 12.24 -35.32
N VAL A 348 31.87 11.53 -34.19
CA VAL A 348 32.41 10.18 -34.07
C VAL A 348 31.25 9.22 -34.25
N THR A 349 31.37 8.29 -35.21
CA THR A 349 30.29 7.38 -35.59
C THR A 349 30.77 5.94 -35.77
N ASP A 350 29.86 4.97 -35.77
CA ASP A 350 30.15 3.61 -36.23
C ASP A 350 30.10 3.50 -37.78
N THR A 351 30.27 2.30 -38.32
CA THR A 351 30.19 2.04 -39.77
C THR A 351 28.81 2.31 -40.38
N ARG A 352 27.77 2.43 -39.56
CA ARG A 352 26.38 2.74 -39.94
C ARG A 352 26.03 4.22 -39.75
N GLY A 353 26.94 5.02 -39.21
CA GLY A 353 26.73 6.45 -38.96
C GLY A 353 26.06 6.77 -37.62
N ILE A 354 25.93 5.80 -36.71
CA ILE A 354 25.39 6.02 -35.35
C ILE A 354 26.48 6.65 -34.49
N LEU A 355 26.15 7.64 -33.67
CA LEU A 355 27.12 8.37 -32.85
C LEU A 355 27.74 7.48 -31.77
N VAL A 356 29.05 7.64 -31.53
CA VAL A 356 29.81 6.86 -30.56
C VAL A 356 30.58 7.80 -29.64
N LYS A 357 30.36 7.69 -28.33
CA LYS A 357 31.11 8.44 -27.32
C LYS A 357 32.38 7.70 -26.91
N GLY A 358 33.44 8.43 -26.60
CA GLY A 358 34.60 7.91 -25.87
C GLY A 358 35.96 8.07 -26.55
N LEU A 359 36.02 8.52 -27.81
CA LEU A 359 37.31 8.88 -28.42
C LEU A 359 37.78 10.25 -27.92
N ILE A 360 39.09 10.37 -27.69
CA ILE A 360 39.73 11.66 -27.41
C ILE A 360 40.05 12.31 -28.75
N ILE A 361 39.59 13.55 -28.93
CA ILE A 361 39.71 14.29 -30.19
C ILE A 361 40.63 15.49 -30.04
N LYS A 362 41.47 15.72 -31.05
CA LYS A 362 42.32 16.90 -31.20
C LYS A 362 42.01 17.61 -32.52
N LEU A 363 41.94 18.94 -32.47
CA LEU A 363 41.82 19.79 -33.66
C LEU A 363 43.12 20.55 -33.92
N THR A 364 43.46 20.67 -35.19
CA THR A 364 44.55 21.52 -35.67
C THR A 364 44.11 22.23 -36.95
N ALA A 365 44.66 23.41 -37.20
CA ALA A 365 44.47 24.13 -38.45
C ALA A 365 45.83 24.62 -38.95
N ASP A 366 46.05 24.55 -40.27
CA ASP A 366 47.26 25.08 -40.91
C ASP A 366 47.25 26.62 -41.03
N LEU A 367 46.05 27.22 -41.13
CA LEU A 367 45.78 28.65 -41.20
C LEU A 367 44.60 29.01 -40.31
N GLY A 368 44.64 30.19 -39.69
CA GLY A 368 43.63 30.66 -38.75
C GLY A 368 43.78 30.03 -37.37
N ALA A 369 42.72 30.08 -36.57
CA ALA A 369 42.70 29.51 -35.23
C ALA A 369 41.44 28.68 -35.01
N VAL A 370 41.57 27.62 -34.21
CA VAL A 370 40.44 26.83 -33.70
C VAL A 370 40.31 27.10 -32.20
N SER A 371 39.07 27.22 -31.72
CA SER A 371 38.78 27.37 -30.30
C SER A 371 39.08 26.08 -29.52
N THR A 372 38.90 26.15 -28.20
CA THR A 372 38.80 24.95 -27.37
C THR A 372 37.67 24.04 -27.86
N LEU A 373 37.97 22.76 -27.95
CA LEU A 373 36.99 21.72 -28.29
C LEU A 373 36.03 21.51 -27.11
N THR A 374 34.73 21.46 -27.40
CA THR A 374 33.68 21.08 -26.45
C THR A 374 33.17 19.69 -26.80
N ASP A 375 33.23 18.75 -25.86
CA ASP A 375 32.59 17.43 -25.98
C ASP A 375 31.14 17.54 -25.50
N ASN A 376 30.18 17.20 -26.36
CA ASN A 376 28.76 17.26 -26.03
C ASN A 376 28.27 16.01 -25.27
N GLY A 377 29.14 15.00 -25.13
CA GLY A 377 28.90 13.80 -24.35
C GLY A 377 28.00 12.76 -25.04
N ASP A 378 27.85 12.85 -26.37
CA ASP A 378 27.04 11.97 -27.21
C ASP A 378 27.80 11.44 -28.44
N GLY A 379 29.11 11.69 -28.53
CA GLY A 379 29.93 11.40 -29.71
C GLY A 379 30.04 12.57 -30.71
N THR A 380 29.44 13.73 -30.40
CA THR A 380 29.67 14.97 -31.12
C THR A 380 30.56 15.94 -30.35
N PHE A 381 31.32 16.74 -31.10
CA PHE A 381 32.14 17.81 -30.55
C PHE A 381 31.92 19.09 -31.35
N SER A 382 32.01 20.23 -30.67
CA SER A 382 31.90 21.55 -31.27
C SER A 382 33.13 22.41 -30.98
N ALA A 383 33.52 23.21 -31.97
CA ALA A 383 34.54 24.25 -31.86
C ALA A 383 34.19 25.38 -32.81
N GLU A 384 34.79 26.55 -32.63
CA GLU A 384 34.72 27.66 -33.57
C GLU A 384 36.04 27.78 -34.32
N TYR A 385 35.97 28.06 -35.61
CA TYR A 385 37.12 28.44 -36.43
C TYR A 385 37.07 29.93 -36.72
N THR A 386 38.18 30.63 -36.46
CA THR A 386 38.36 32.05 -36.73
C THR A 386 39.35 32.24 -37.89
N ALA A 387 38.96 33.02 -38.89
CA ALA A 387 39.84 33.36 -40.02
C ALA A 387 41.11 34.09 -39.52
N GLY A 388 42.27 33.64 -39.99
CA GLY A 388 43.56 34.29 -39.70
C GLY A 388 43.88 35.43 -40.68
N GLU A 389 45.12 35.91 -40.66
CA GLU A 389 45.55 37.07 -41.47
C GLU A 389 45.91 36.74 -42.93
N LYS A 390 46.05 35.46 -43.29
CA LYS A 390 46.52 35.01 -44.62
C LYS A 390 45.38 34.45 -45.47
N ALA A 391 45.19 35.00 -46.67
CA ALA A 391 44.26 34.47 -47.66
C ALA A 391 44.76 33.12 -48.22
N GLY A 392 43.84 32.24 -48.58
CA GLY A 392 44.16 30.91 -49.09
C GLY A 392 43.14 29.85 -48.73
N THR A 393 43.53 28.58 -48.83
CA THR A 393 42.74 27.45 -48.36
C THR A 393 43.29 27.00 -47.02
N ALA A 394 42.50 27.13 -45.96
CA ALA A 394 42.79 26.57 -44.64
C ALA A 394 42.27 25.13 -44.58
N THR A 395 43.10 24.22 -44.09
CA THR A 395 42.75 22.83 -43.79
C THR A 395 42.65 22.68 -42.28
N VAL A 396 41.44 22.38 -41.79
CA VAL A 396 41.24 21.98 -40.39
C VAL A 396 41.24 20.47 -40.33
N ILE A 397 42.16 19.90 -39.54
CA ILE A 397 42.33 18.46 -39.35
C ILE A 397 41.82 18.09 -37.96
N VAL A 398 40.99 17.07 -37.91
CA VAL A 398 40.61 16.37 -36.69
C VAL A 398 41.36 15.04 -36.61
N GLU A 399 41.93 14.74 -35.46
CA GLU A 399 42.65 13.50 -35.17
C GLU A 399 42.12 12.91 -33.87
N ALA A 400 41.88 11.59 -33.83
CA ALA A 400 41.56 10.87 -32.60
C ALA A 400 42.74 10.08 -32.05
N ASP A 401 42.66 9.77 -30.77
CA ASP A 401 43.56 8.87 -30.03
C ASP A 401 43.70 7.45 -30.62
N ASN A 402 42.78 7.04 -31.49
CA ASN A 402 42.88 5.79 -32.23
C ASN A 402 43.62 5.89 -33.58
N GLY A 403 44.20 7.05 -33.88
CA GLY A 403 44.95 7.31 -35.12
C GLY A 403 44.09 7.60 -36.35
N LYS A 404 42.76 7.65 -36.23
CA LYS A 404 41.88 8.08 -37.33
C LYS A 404 41.86 9.59 -37.42
N SER A 405 41.76 10.10 -38.64
CA SER A 405 41.67 11.53 -38.91
C SER A 405 40.70 11.86 -40.04
N ALA A 406 40.22 13.09 -40.03
CA ALA A 406 39.42 13.67 -41.10
C ALA A 406 39.79 15.15 -41.25
N SER A 407 39.41 15.78 -42.36
CA SER A 407 39.65 17.20 -42.57
C SER A 407 38.50 17.88 -43.28
N VAL A 408 38.41 19.20 -43.06
CA VAL A 408 37.54 20.10 -43.80
C VAL A 408 38.36 21.28 -44.31
N THR A 409 38.05 21.75 -45.51
CA THR A 409 38.70 22.92 -46.09
C THR A 409 37.80 24.17 -46.00
N ILE A 410 38.41 25.29 -45.65
CA ILE A 410 37.76 26.60 -45.55
C ILE A 410 38.54 27.56 -46.45
N THR A 411 37.85 28.22 -47.38
CA THR A 411 38.45 29.22 -48.26
C THR A 411 38.43 30.59 -47.58
N LEU A 412 39.61 31.16 -47.36
CA LEU A 412 39.82 32.49 -46.78
C LEU A 412 40.05 33.50 -47.90
N PHE A 413 39.12 34.44 -48.04
CA PHE A 413 39.23 35.55 -48.98
C PHE A 413 39.94 36.72 -48.31
N GLY A 414 40.99 37.22 -48.98
CA GLY A 414 41.59 38.50 -48.67
C GLY A 414 40.65 39.66 -49.02
N ALA A 415 41.06 40.87 -48.65
CA ALA A 415 40.38 42.10 -49.06
C ALA A 415 40.49 42.34 -50.57
#